data_AF-A0A2E7VWH5-F1
#
_entry.id   AF-A0A2E7VWH5-F1
#
_cell.length_a   1.000
_cell.length_b   1.000
_cell.length_c   1.000
_cell.angle_alpha   90.00
_cell.angle_beta   90.00
_cell.angle_gamma   90.00
#
_symmetry.space_group_name_H-M   'P 1'
#
loop_
_entity.id
_entity.type
_entity.pdbx_description
1 polymer ?
#
loop_
_entity_poly.entity_id
_entity_poly.type
_entity_poly.pdbx_seq_one_letter_code
_entity_poly.pdbx_strand_id
1 'polypeptide(L)' 'MDFYRTWLPFIYLYGVGGIVFIVGMFLILRTKALRPTYHRHKKWLWLLLYGFFFWMSLHALFIYLAIGSQ' A
#
# COMPACT_ATOMS: atom_id res chain seq x y z
N MET A 1 -19.15 17.58 -7.54
CA MET A 1 -18.45 16.29 -7.33
C MET A 1 -17.90 16.32 -5.92
N ASP A 2 -18.43 15.50 -5.01
CA ASP A 2 -17.95 15.43 -3.64
C ASP A 2 -16.65 14.63 -3.56
N PHE A 3 -15.78 14.95 -2.60
CA PHE A 3 -14.48 14.28 -2.41
C PHE A 3 -14.58 12.75 -2.47
N TYR A 4 -15.62 12.19 -1.84
CA TYR A 4 -15.87 10.75 -1.77
C TYR A 4 -16.27 10.07 -3.08
N ARG A 5 -16.70 10.83 -4.10
CA ARG A 5 -17.12 10.30 -5.42
C ARG A 5 -16.05 10.50 -6.49
N THR A 6 -14.78 10.62 -6.09
CA THR A 6 -13.65 10.81 -6.99
C THR A 6 -12.51 9.86 -6.65
N TRP A 7 -11.42 9.90 -7.41
CA TRP A 7 -10.18 9.19 -7.09
C TRP A 7 -9.38 9.84 -5.95
N LEU A 8 -9.76 11.03 -5.47
CA LEU A 8 -9.02 11.77 -4.46
C LEU A 8 -8.84 11.01 -3.13
N PRO A 9 -9.85 10.30 -2.58
CA PRO A 9 -9.67 9.51 -1.35
C PRO A 9 -8.69 8.36 -1.54
N PHE A 10 -8.71 7.71 -2.71
CA PHE A 10 -7.77 6.65 -3.07
C PHE A 10 -6.33 7.19 -3.15
N ILE A 11 -6.14 8.29 -3.88
CA ILE A 11 -4.83 8.95 -4.02
C ILE A 11 -4.32 9.43 -2.66
N TYR A 12 -5.20 9.96 -1.81
CA TYR A 12 -4.83 10.36 -0.45
C TYR A 12 -4.34 9.17 0.37
N LEU A 13 -5.14 8.10 0.46
CA LEU A 13 -4.83 6.94 1.27
C LEU A 13 -3.54 6.24 0.80
N TYR A 14 -3.42 5.96 -0.49
CA TYR A 14 -2.30 5.19 -1.04
C TYR A 14 -1.09 6.04 -1.43
N GLY A 15 -1.28 7.34 -1.71
CA GLY A 15 -0.20 8.29 -1.94
C GLY A 15 0.41 8.77 -0.64
N VAL A 16 -0.35 9.46 0.21
CA VAL A 16 0.15 9.96 1.50
C VAL A 16 0.48 8.79 2.43
N GLY A 17 -0.42 7.81 2.55
CA GLY A 17 -0.13 6.60 3.31
C GLY A 17 1.01 5.77 2.72
N GLY A 18 1.22 5.80 1.40
CA GLY A 18 2.35 5.18 0.74
C GLY A 18 3.70 5.80 1.13
N ILE A 19 3.77 7.13 1.25
CA ILE A 19 4.96 7.82 1.75
C ILE A 19 5.28 7.36 3.18
N VAL A 20 4.27 7.35 4.05
CA VAL A 20 4.44 6.89 5.45
C VAL A 20 4.88 5.42 5.49
N PHE A 21 4.30 4.57 4.66
CA PHE A 21 4.68 3.16 4.54
C PHE A 21 6.15 3.01 4.12
N ILE A 22 6.61 3.75 3.09
CA ILE A 22 8.00 3.72 2.62
C ILE A 22 8.97 4.18 3.73
N VAL A 23 8.63 5.23 4.47
CA VAL A 23 9.44 5.68 5.62
C VAL A 23 9.52 4.60 6.69
N GLY A 24 8.39 3.95 7.02
CA GLY A 24 8.36 2.81 7.93
C GLY A 24 9.22 1.65 7.44
N MET A 25 9.11 1.30 6.16
CA MET A 25 9.93 0.26 5.51
C MET A 25 11.43 0.58 5.59
N PHE A 26 11.81 1.83 5.35
CA PHE A 26 13.19 2.27 5.50
C PHE A 26 13.69 2.12 6.93
N LEU A 27 12.89 2.52 7.92
CA LEU A 27 13.25 2.43 9.34
C LEU A 27 13.41 0.99 9.82
N ILE A 28 12.50 0.07 9.47
CA ILE A 28 12.61 -1.34 9.91
C ILE A 28 13.84 -2.04 9.32
N LEU A 29 14.24 -1.64 8.10
CA LEU A 29 15.45 -2.16 7.46
C LEU A 29 16.71 -1.54 8.06
N ARG A 30 16.73 -0.22 8.29
CA ARG A 30 17.87 0.49 8.91
C ARG A 30 18.16 0.03 10.33
N THR A 31 17.12 -0.16 11.12
CA THR A 31 17.24 -0.62 12.53
C THR A 31 17.55 -2.12 12.64
N LYS A 32 17.60 -2.84 11.51
CA LYS A 32 17.77 -4.30 11.47
C LYS A 32 16.67 -5.06 12.26
N ALA A 33 15.51 -4.42 12.46
CA ALA A 33 14.32 -5.08 13.00
C ALA A 33 13.82 -6.14 12.00
N LEU A 34 13.86 -5.80 10.71
CA LEU A 34 13.66 -6.74 9.62
C LEU A 34 14.97 -6.89 8.85
N ARG A 35 15.52 -8.11 8.79
CA ARG A 35 16.85 -8.38 8.20
C ARG A 35 16.69 -9.25 6.96
N PRO A 36 16.89 -8.72 5.75
CA PRO A 36 16.67 -9.47 4.51
C PRO A 36 17.52 -10.74 4.37
N THR A 37 18.62 -10.83 5.12
CA THR A 37 19.52 -11.98 5.18
C THR A 37 18.85 -13.25 5.70
N TYR A 38 17.87 -13.13 6.62
CA TYR A 38 17.15 -14.30 7.13
C TYR A 38 15.93 -14.62 6.25
N HIS A 39 15.80 -15.89 5.86
CA HIS A 39 14.70 -16.35 5.01
C HIS A 39 13.30 -16.01 5.58
N ARG A 40 13.11 -16.13 6.90
CA ARG A 40 11.85 -15.76 7.57
C ARG A 40 11.55 -14.26 7.45
N HIS A 41 12.56 -13.41 7.64
CA HIS A 41 12.39 -11.95 7.57
C HIS A 41 12.14 -11.49 6.12
N LYS A 42 12.73 -12.19 5.15
CA LYS A 42 12.46 -11.97 3.72
C LYS A 42 11.00 -12.29 3.35
N LYS A 43 10.40 -13.33 3.95
CA LYS A 43 8.95 -13.61 3.79
C LYS A 43 8.09 -12.47 4.31
N TRP A 44 8.43 -11.93 5.49
CA TRP A 44 7.71 -10.78 6.06
C TRP A 44 7.87 -9.51 5.24
N LEU A 45 9.07 -9.25 4.70
CA LEU A 45 9.31 -8.13 3.78
C LEU A 45 8.41 -8.23 2.55
N TRP A 46 8.35 -9.43 1.96
CA TRP A 46 7.47 -9.71 0.83
C TRP A 46 5.99 -9.57 1.19
N LEU A 47 5.57 -10.06 2.37
CA LEU A 47 4.20 -9.96 2.83
C LEU A 47 3.76 -8.49 3.00
N LEU A 48 4.62 -7.64 3.53
CA LEU A 48 4.34 -6.21 3.70
C LEU A 48 4.17 -5.50 2.36
N LEU A 49 5.12 -5.72 1.44
CA LEU A 49 5.05 -5.13 0.09
C LEU A 49 3.83 -5.66 -0.68
N TYR A 50 3.66 -6.98 -0.70
CA TYR A 50 2.53 -7.62 -1.36
C TYR A 50 1.20 -7.14 -0.79
N GLY A 51 1.06 -7.08 0.54
CA GLY A 51 -0.16 -6.61 1.20
C GLY A 51 -0.51 -5.18 0.78
N PHE A 52 0.46 -4.27 0.76
CA PHE A 52 0.24 -2.89 0.33
C PHE A 52 -0.25 -2.80 -1.13
N PHE A 53 0.45 -3.45 -2.06
CA PHE A 53 0.08 -3.41 -3.48
C PHE A 53 -1.20 -4.18 -3.79
N PHE A 54 -1.46 -5.29 -3.10
CA PHE A 54 -2.69 -6.08 -3.25
C PHE A 54 -3.90 -5.23 -2.87
N TRP A 55 -3.90 -4.60 -1.69
CA TRP A 55 -5.01 -3.76 -1.26
C TRP A 55 -5.18 -2.51 -2.13
N MET A 56 -4.08 -1.88 -2.55
CA MET A 56 -4.11 -0.77 -3.51
C MET A 56 -4.80 -1.18 -4.81
N SER A 57 -4.39 -2.31 -5.39
CA SER A 57 -4.93 -2.80 -6.66
C SER A 57 -6.40 -3.19 -6.53
N LEU A 58 -6.77 -3.84 -5.43
CA LEU A 58 -8.16 -4.23 -5.15
C LEU A 58 -9.08 -3.01 -5.02
N HIS A 59 -8.65 -1.96 -4.33
CA HIS A 59 -9.42 -0.72 -4.23
C HIS A 59 -9.52 -0.01 -5.58
N ALA A 60 -8.43 0.07 -6.34
CA ALA A 60 -8.45 0.66 -7.67
C ALA A 60 -9.40 -0.08 -8.61
N LEU A 61 -9.40 -1.43 -8.56
CA LEU A 61 -10.33 -2.27 -9.30
C LEU A 61 -11.78 -1.97 -8.96
N PHE A 62 -12.12 -1.89 -7.66
CA PHE A 62 -13.49 -1.58 -7.26
C PHE A 62 -13.94 -0.17 -7.65
N ILE A 63 -13.04 0.82 -7.58
CA ILE A 63 -13.34 2.18 -8.07
C ILE A 63 -13.62 2.14 -9.57
N TYR A 64 -12.79 1.44 -10.34
CA TYR A 64 -12.98 1.28 -11.78
C TYR A 64 -14.32 0.59 -12.12
N LEU A 65 -14.63 -0.51 -11.44
CA LEU A 65 -15.91 -1.22 -11.60
C LEU A 65 -17.10 -0.36 -11.22
N ALA A 66 -17.00 0.45 -10.16
CA ALA A 66 -18.06 1.35 -9.73
C ALA A 66 -18.34 2.46 -10.75
N ILE A 67 -17.30 2.98 -11.42
CA ILE A 67 -17.44 3.98 -12.48
C ILE A 67 -18.16 3.38 -13.70
N GLY A 68 -17.86 2.13 -14.08
CA GLY A 68 -18.53 1.45 -15.19
C GLY A 68 -19.97 0.99 -14.91
N SER A 69 -20.41 1.06 -13.65
CA SER A 69 -21.76 0.68 -13.20
C SER A 69 -22.71 1.88 -13.02
N GLN A 70 -22.28 3.09 -13.35
CA GLN A 70 -23.11 4.31 -13.31
C GLN A 70 -23.86 4.52 -14.62
#